data_AF-A0A3D1WRF8-F1
#
_entry.id   AF-A0A3D1WRF8-F1
#
_cell.length_a   1.000
_cell.length_b   1.000
_cell.length_c   1.000
_cell.angle_alpha   90.00
_cell.angle_beta   90.00
_cell.angle_gamma   90.00
#
_symmetry.space_group_name_H-M   'P 1'
#
loop_
_entity.id
_entity.type
_entity.pdbx_description
1 polymer ?
#
loop_
_entity_poly.entity_id
_entity_poly.type
_entity_poly.pdbx_seq_one_letter_code
_entity_poly.pdbx_strand_id
1 'polypeptide(L)'
;MNVSQALEYERQPFIPMFIYGDHAAMESERQKGEEALKVLETEYFTAEGDPGFDFATVRDLADRNRDLCDQIGEARLRNVTPATLSRGLSDADTCAAIGKMQKRTAASVMREIRGDRDALGVAYARKPIQGTVLGIDIETTGR
;
A
#
# COMPACT_ATOMS: atom_id res chain seq x y z
N MET A 1 -0.46 -15.54 -6.61
CA MET A 1 -1.04 -15.29 -7.96
C MET A 1 0.07 -14.81 -8.91
N ASN A 2 0.02 -15.15 -10.20
CA ASN A 2 0.91 -14.58 -11.24
C ASN A 2 0.17 -13.58 -12.14
N VAL A 3 0.88 -12.89 -13.05
CA VAL A 3 0.29 -11.83 -13.91
C VAL A 3 -0.85 -12.36 -14.77
N SER A 4 -0.68 -13.51 -15.43
CA SER A 4 -1.74 -14.12 -16.25
C SER A 4 -3.01 -14.43 -15.44
N GLN A 5 -2.86 -15.00 -14.25
CA GLN A 5 -3.98 -15.29 -13.34
C GLN A 5 -4.67 -14.02 -12.85
N ALA A 6 -3.90 -12.95 -12.59
CA ALA A 6 -4.45 -11.67 -12.15
C ALA A 6 -5.26 -10.99 -13.28
N LEU A 7 -4.79 -11.07 -14.52
CA LEU A 7 -5.53 -10.59 -15.70
C LEU A 7 -6.79 -11.43 -15.97
N GLU A 8 -6.73 -12.74 -15.78
CA GLU A 8 -7.91 -13.59 -15.86
C GLU A 8 -8.95 -13.25 -14.78
N TYR A 9 -8.50 -13.02 -13.55
CA TYR A 9 -9.37 -12.59 -12.45
C TYR A 9 -10.01 -11.23 -12.74
N GLU A 10 -9.23 -10.27 -13.24
CA GLU A 10 -9.72 -8.95 -13.63
C GLU A 10 -10.84 -9.04 -14.68
N ARG A 11 -10.72 -9.93 -15.67
CA ARG A 11 -11.72 -10.10 -16.74
C ARG A 11 -12.98 -10.85 -16.32
N GLN A 12 -13.02 -11.43 -15.12
CA GLN A 12 -14.19 -12.17 -14.65
C GLN A 12 -15.36 -11.21 -14.37
N PRO A 13 -16.59 -11.57 -14.77
CA PRO A 13 -17.77 -10.82 -14.39
C PRO A 13 -17.88 -10.75 -12.86
N PHE A 14 -17.96 -9.53 -12.34
CA PHE A 14 -17.99 -9.28 -10.91
C PHE A 14 -19.40 -8.86 -10.47
N ILE A 15 -20.09 -9.74 -9.71
CA ILE A 15 -21.46 -9.49 -9.20
C ILE A 15 -21.49 -9.69 -7.68
N PRO A 16 -21.15 -8.65 -6.88
CA PRO A 16 -20.96 -8.77 -5.43
C PRO A 16 -22.18 -9.33 -4.68
N MET A 17 -23.38 -8.81 -4.97
CA MET A 17 -24.58 -9.07 -4.16
C MET A 17 -25.25 -10.44 -4.40
N PHE A 18 -24.98 -11.10 -5.54
CA PHE A 18 -25.60 -12.39 -5.87
C PHE A 18 -24.71 -13.60 -5.51
N ILE A 19 -23.39 -13.40 -5.43
CA ILE A 19 -22.42 -14.51 -5.40
C ILE A 19 -21.93 -14.81 -3.98
N TYR A 20 -21.75 -13.79 -3.13
CA TYR A 20 -20.96 -14.00 -1.91
C TYR A 20 -21.77 -14.36 -0.67
N GLY A 21 -23.07 -14.05 -0.59
CA GLY A 21 -23.99 -14.59 0.44
C GLY A 21 -23.69 -14.16 1.88
N ASP A 22 -22.50 -14.46 2.39
CA ASP A 22 -21.98 -14.14 3.71
C ASP A 22 -20.73 -13.22 3.67
N HIS A 23 -20.36 -12.71 4.85
CA HIS A 23 -19.20 -11.82 5.00
C HIS A 23 -17.86 -12.51 4.79
N ALA A 24 -17.74 -13.81 5.03
CA ALA A 24 -16.48 -14.53 4.90
C ALA A 24 -16.09 -14.69 3.43
N ALA A 25 -17.08 -14.92 2.57
CA ALA A 25 -16.87 -14.98 1.13
C ALA A 25 -16.52 -13.60 0.55
N MET A 26 -17.19 -12.52 0.99
CA MET A 26 -16.82 -11.15 0.59
C MET A 26 -15.38 -10.80 1.00
N GLU A 27 -14.96 -11.20 2.20
CA GLU A 27 -13.60 -10.98 2.69
C GLU A 27 -12.57 -11.80 1.89
N SER A 28 -12.89 -13.06 1.57
CA SER A 28 -12.02 -13.89 0.73
C SER A 28 -11.84 -13.29 -0.67
N GLU A 29 -12.89 -12.69 -1.24
CA GLU A 29 -12.78 -12.02 -2.53
C GLU A 29 -12.00 -10.73 -2.47
N ARG A 30 -12.21 -9.92 -1.43
CA ARG A 30 -11.40 -8.72 -1.19
C ARG A 30 -9.91 -9.10 -1.15
N GLN A 31 -9.56 -10.16 -0.42
CA GLN A 31 -8.17 -10.64 -0.34
C GLN A 31 -7.63 -11.08 -1.71
N LYS A 32 -8.44 -11.82 -2.48
CA LYS A 32 -8.06 -12.25 -3.83
C LYS A 32 -7.88 -11.07 -4.80
N GLY A 33 -8.74 -10.05 -4.69
CA GLY A 33 -8.65 -8.79 -5.42
C GLY A 33 -7.38 -8.02 -5.07
N GLU A 34 -7.00 -7.96 -3.79
CA GLU A 34 -5.75 -7.31 -3.37
C GLU A 34 -4.50 -8.06 -3.82
N GLU A 35 -4.52 -9.39 -3.82
CA GLU A 35 -3.43 -10.18 -4.39
C GLU A 35 -3.25 -9.91 -5.88
N ALA A 36 -4.35 -9.89 -6.64
CA ALA A 36 -4.33 -9.57 -8.06
C ALA A 36 -3.83 -8.14 -8.29
N LEU A 37 -4.32 -7.17 -7.51
CA LEU A 37 -3.94 -5.77 -7.60
C LEU A 37 -2.44 -5.58 -7.36
N LYS A 38 -1.90 -6.20 -6.31
CA LYS A 38 -0.46 -6.13 -6.00
C LYS A 38 0.41 -6.67 -7.14
N VAL A 39 0.00 -7.78 -7.74
CA VAL A 39 0.74 -8.41 -8.85
C VAL A 39 0.74 -7.50 -10.08
N LEU A 40 -0.43 -6.98 -10.47
CA LEU A 40 -0.54 -6.10 -11.64
C LEU A 40 0.14 -4.74 -11.43
N GLU A 41 0.02 -4.15 -10.25
CA GLU A 41 0.71 -2.91 -9.90
C GLU A 41 2.23 -3.10 -9.97
N THR A 42 2.74 -4.18 -9.38
CA THR A 42 4.19 -4.48 -9.41
C THR A 42 4.68 -4.65 -10.85
N GLU A 43 3.99 -5.45 -11.66
CA GLU A 43 4.39 -5.68 -13.05
C GLU A 43 4.37 -4.36 -13.84
N TYR A 44 3.30 -3.57 -13.70
CA TYR A 44 3.17 -2.29 -14.41
C TYR A 44 4.32 -1.32 -14.14
N PHE A 45 4.79 -1.24 -12.88
CA PHE A 45 5.86 -0.31 -12.50
C PHE A 45 7.28 -0.87 -12.65
N THR A 46 7.45 -2.20 -12.77
CA THR A 46 8.78 -2.83 -12.74
C THR A 46 9.15 -3.57 -14.01
N ALA A 47 8.21 -3.83 -14.92
CA ALA A 47 8.49 -4.49 -16.19
C ALA A 47 9.52 -3.69 -17.02
N GLU A 48 10.53 -4.39 -17.54
CA GLU A 48 11.49 -3.83 -18.50
C GLU A 48 10.83 -3.73 -19.90
N GLY A 49 9.85 -2.83 -20.05
CA GLY A 49 9.13 -2.63 -21.31
C GLY A 49 7.63 -2.42 -21.13
N ASP A 50 6.86 -2.79 -22.15
CA ASP A 50 5.39 -2.79 -22.07
C ASP A 50 4.93 -3.99 -21.21
N PRO A 51 4.22 -3.78 -20.09
CA PRO A 51 3.70 -4.85 -19.24
C PRO A 51 2.61 -5.70 -19.93
N GLY A 52 2.15 -5.30 -21.13
CA GLY A 52 1.17 -6.05 -21.92
C GLY A 52 -0.29 -5.82 -21.50
N PHE A 53 -0.54 -4.80 -20.68
CA PHE A 53 -1.85 -4.31 -20.28
C PHE A 53 -1.81 -2.82 -19.92
N ASP A 54 -2.95 -2.14 -20.05
CA ASP A 54 -3.05 -0.72 -19.70
C ASP A 54 -3.24 -0.51 -18.18
N PHE A 55 -2.82 0.64 -17.66
CA PHE A 55 -3.01 1.01 -16.26
C PHE A 55 -4.49 1.06 -15.87
N ALA A 56 -5.40 1.30 -16.82
CA ALA A 56 -6.84 1.17 -16.58
C ALA A 56 -7.21 -0.18 -15.95
N THR A 57 -6.53 -1.26 -16.33
CA THR A 57 -6.71 -2.61 -15.75
C THR A 57 -6.46 -2.63 -14.24
N VAL A 58 -5.40 -1.95 -13.79
CA VAL A 58 -5.04 -1.83 -12.36
C VAL A 58 -6.08 -0.98 -11.63
N ARG A 59 -6.48 0.15 -12.24
CA ARG A 59 -7.46 1.08 -11.66
C ARG A 59 -8.84 0.44 -11.54
N ASP A 60 -9.33 -0.22 -12.56
CA ASP A 60 -10.66 -0.83 -12.60
C ASP A 60 -10.76 -2.00 -11.61
N LEU A 61 -9.66 -2.75 -11.40
CA LEU A 61 -9.57 -3.74 -10.35
C LEU A 61 -9.58 -3.09 -8.94
N ALA A 62 -8.85 -1.99 -8.76
CA ALA A 62 -8.82 -1.26 -7.51
C ALA A 62 -10.20 -0.69 -7.14
N ASP A 63 -10.92 -0.11 -8.10
CA ASP A 63 -12.28 0.40 -7.91
C ASP A 63 -13.25 -0.72 -7.51
N ARG A 64 -13.20 -1.88 -8.17
CA ARG A 64 -14.00 -3.05 -7.78
C ARG A 64 -13.69 -3.55 -6.37
N ASN A 65 -12.42 -3.58 -6.00
CA ASN A 65 -12.02 -4.00 -4.66
C ASN A 65 -12.43 -2.95 -3.60
N ARG A 66 -12.44 -1.65 -3.96
CA ARG A 66 -12.99 -0.59 -3.10
C ARG A 66 -14.49 -0.79 -2.88
N ASP A 67 -15.25 -1.11 -3.92
CA ASP A 67 -16.68 -1.36 -3.80
C ASP A 67 -16.99 -2.56 -2.88
N LEU A 68 -16.11 -3.59 -2.85
CA LEU A 68 -16.18 -4.67 -1.85
C LEU A 68 -15.90 -4.15 -0.44
N CYS A 69 -14.86 -3.34 -0.26
CA CYS A 69 -14.55 -2.74 1.03
C CYS A 69 -15.70 -1.90 1.57
N ASP A 70 -16.34 -1.10 0.71
CA ASP A 70 -17.49 -0.27 1.04
C ASP A 70 -18.70 -1.12 1.47
N GLN A 71 -18.91 -2.28 0.82
CA GLN A 71 -19.97 -3.23 1.18
C GLN A 71 -19.69 -3.98 2.50
N ILE A 72 -18.44 -4.35 2.77
CA ILE A 72 -18.04 -5.00 4.03
C ILE A 72 -18.14 -4.00 5.20
N GLY A 73 -17.78 -2.74 4.95
CA GLY A 73 -17.90 -1.63 5.89
C GLY A 73 -16.67 -1.42 6.77
N GLU A 74 -16.41 -0.14 7.08
CA GLU A 74 -15.25 0.33 7.84
C GLU A 74 -15.07 -0.40 9.18
N ALA A 75 -16.15 -0.60 9.93
CA ALA A 75 -16.10 -1.19 11.28
C ALA A 75 -15.43 -2.58 11.29
N ARG A 76 -15.54 -3.33 10.19
CA ARG A 76 -14.92 -4.65 10.04
C ARG A 76 -13.50 -4.56 9.49
N LEU A 77 -13.22 -3.58 8.63
CA LEU A 77 -11.96 -3.44 7.92
C LEU A 77 -10.92 -2.58 8.65
N ARG A 78 -11.31 -1.81 9.67
CA ARG A 78 -10.46 -0.82 10.35
C ARG A 78 -9.10 -1.36 10.81
N ASN A 79 -9.04 -2.63 11.23
CA ASN A 79 -7.81 -3.27 11.72
C ASN A 79 -7.27 -4.34 10.74
N VAL A 80 -7.81 -4.41 9.52
CA VAL A 80 -7.37 -5.33 8.49
C VAL A 80 -6.28 -4.63 7.67
N THR A 81 -5.09 -5.23 7.63
CA THR A 81 -4.00 -4.72 6.79
C THR A 81 -4.17 -5.24 5.38
N PRO A 82 -4.35 -4.37 4.36
CA PRO A 82 -4.47 -4.80 2.98
C PRO A 82 -3.12 -5.29 2.44
N ALA A 83 -3.14 -6.19 1.46
CA ALA A 83 -1.90 -6.76 0.89
C ALA A 83 -1.10 -5.76 0.04
N THR A 84 -1.79 -4.70 -0.43
CA THR A 84 -1.28 -3.67 -1.34
C THR A 84 -0.52 -2.55 -0.62
N LEU A 85 -0.80 -2.33 0.67
CA LEU A 85 -0.06 -1.31 1.44
C LEU A 85 1.21 -1.89 2.04
N SER A 86 2.30 -1.14 1.94
CA SER A 86 3.51 -1.43 2.68
C SER A 86 3.25 -1.28 4.18
N ARG A 87 3.81 -2.18 5.00
CA ARG A 87 3.70 -2.13 6.47
C ARG A 87 4.46 -0.96 7.10
N GLY A 88 5.20 -0.21 6.29
CA GLY A 88 6.05 0.88 6.71
C GLY A 88 6.90 1.38 5.55
N LEU A 89 7.59 2.49 5.79
CA LEU A 89 8.56 3.04 4.84
C LEU A 89 9.71 2.05 4.61
N SER A 90 10.30 2.11 3.42
CA SER A 90 11.54 1.39 3.14
C SER A 90 12.67 1.91 4.06
N ASP A 91 13.72 1.12 4.25
CA ASP A 91 14.86 1.57 5.05
C ASP A 91 15.55 2.79 4.42
N ALA A 92 15.53 2.88 3.08
CA ALA A 92 16.04 4.03 2.34
C ALA A 92 15.20 5.29 2.61
N ASP A 93 13.87 5.19 2.55
CA ASP A 93 12.97 6.30 2.85
C ASP A 93 13.06 6.71 4.33
N THR A 94 13.20 5.73 5.23
CA THR A 94 13.40 5.98 6.66
C THR A 94 14.71 6.73 6.90
N CYS A 95 15.80 6.31 6.25
CA CYS A 95 17.08 7.03 6.30
C CYS A 95 16.98 8.45 5.71
N ALA A 96 16.22 8.64 4.63
CA ALA A 96 15.99 9.95 4.02
C ALA A 96 15.20 10.87 4.95
N ALA A 97 14.14 10.36 5.59
CA ALA A 97 13.34 11.09 6.57
C ALA A 97 14.18 11.49 7.79
N ILE A 98 14.94 10.56 8.38
CA ILE A 98 15.87 10.85 9.49
C ILE A 98 16.88 11.91 9.07
N GLY A 99 17.48 11.76 7.89
CA GLY A 99 18.42 12.72 7.34
C GLY A 99 17.81 14.12 7.23
N LYS A 100 16.62 14.23 6.65
CA LYS A 100 15.92 15.51 6.49
C LYS A 100 15.63 16.17 7.83
N MET A 101 15.09 15.42 8.80
CA MET A 101 14.77 15.91 10.15
C MET A 101 16.01 16.37 10.91
N GLN A 102 17.17 15.76 10.70
CA GLN A 102 18.41 16.10 11.40
C GLN A 102 19.36 17.01 10.61
N LYS A 103 18.92 17.53 9.45
CA LYS A 103 19.76 18.27 8.47
C LYS A 103 21.05 17.53 8.07
N ARG A 104 20.89 16.26 7.69
CA ARG A 104 21.95 15.36 7.22
C ARG A 104 21.54 14.72 5.91
N THR A 105 22.52 14.18 5.19
CA THR A 105 22.25 13.39 3.98
C THR A 105 21.76 11.99 4.35
N ALA A 106 20.86 11.43 3.54
CA ALA A 106 20.39 10.05 3.68
C ALA A 106 21.57 9.06 3.67
N ALA A 107 22.56 9.29 2.81
CA ALA A 107 23.78 8.48 2.73
C ALA A 107 24.59 8.47 4.04
N SER A 108 24.62 9.59 4.78
CA SER A 108 25.27 9.60 6.09
C SER A 108 24.54 8.72 7.10
N VAL A 109 23.22 8.66 7.05
CA VAL A 109 22.40 7.83 7.95
C VAL A 109 22.54 6.36 7.55
N MET A 110 22.45 6.04 6.25
CA MET A 110 22.66 4.69 5.72
C MET A 110 24.04 4.11 6.13
N ARG A 111 25.10 4.92 6.01
CA ARG A 111 26.46 4.51 6.43
C ARG A 111 26.57 4.29 7.94
N GLU A 112 25.79 5.03 8.73
CA GLU A 112 25.77 4.92 10.18
C GLU A 112 25.11 3.61 10.63
N ILE A 113 23.97 3.26 10.03
CA ILE A 113 23.24 2.03 10.37
C ILE A 113 23.89 0.77 9.82
N ARG A 114 24.75 0.86 8.79
CA ARG A 114 25.47 -0.29 8.19
C ARG A 114 24.55 -1.45 7.77
N GLY A 115 23.31 -1.15 7.38
CA GLY A 115 22.30 -2.15 7.01
C GLY A 115 21.60 -2.82 8.19
N ASP A 116 21.88 -2.42 9.43
CA ASP A 116 21.14 -2.85 10.61
C ASP A 116 19.88 -2.01 10.77
N ARG A 117 18.72 -2.66 10.65
CA ARG A 117 17.42 -2.00 10.75
C ARG A 117 17.13 -1.53 12.17
N ASP A 118 17.60 -2.26 13.19
CA ASP A 118 17.38 -1.91 14.60
C ASP A 118 18.16 -0.63 14.98
N ALA A 119 19.24 -0.34 14.25
CA ALA A 119 20.01 0.89 14.41
C ALA A 119 19.28 2.16 13.92
N LEU A 120 18.19 2.05 13.14
CA LEU A 120 17.41 3.20 12.68
C LEU A 120 16.83 4.02 13.84
N GLY A 121 16.33 3.36 14.89
CA GLY A 121 15.80 4.03 16.08
C GLY A 121 16.88 4.83 16.82
N VAL A 122 18.08 4.26 16.91
CA VAL A 122 19.24 4.93 17.51
C VAL A 122 19.66 6.12 16.65
N ALA A 123 19.75 5.94 15.33
CA ALA A 123 20.11 7.01 14.39
C ALA A 123 19.13 8.18 14.47
N TYR A 124 17.82 7.90 14.62
CA TYR A 124 16.77 8.90 14.80
C TYR A 124 16.94 9.72 16.10
N ALA A 125 17.25 9.08 17.22
CA ALA A 125 17.42 9.74 18.52
C ALA A 125 18.76 10.47 18.68
N ARG A 126 19.76 10.14 17.85
CA ARG A 126 21.15 10.57 18.07
C ARG A 126 21.39 12.07 17.94
N LYS A 127 20.63 12.77 17.09
CA LYS A 127 20.86 14.19 16.80
C LYS A 127 19.57 14.99 16.92
N PRO A 128 19.66 16.29 17.27
CA PRO A 128 18.49 17.14 17.38
C PRO A 128 17.70 17.16 16.07
N ILE A 129 16.39 16.98 16.20
CA ILE A 129 15.44 17.21 15.11
C ILE A 129 15.29 18.72 14.92
N GLN A 130 15.29 19.14 13.65
CA GLN A 130 15.20 20.53 13.25
C GLN A 130 14.11 20.70 12.20
N GLY A 131 13.34 21.76 12.35
CA GLY A 131 12.19 22.06 11.50
C GLY A 131 10.92 22.18 12.31
N THR A 132 9.81 22.44 11.60
CA THR A 132 8.48 22.56 12.19
C THR A 132 7.56 21.64 11.40
N VAL A 133 6.82 20.78 12.12
CA VAL A 133 5.73 20.01 11.54
C VAL A 133 4.44 20.79 11.81
N LEU A 134 3.74 21.17 10.75
CA LEU A 134 2.41 21.76 10.84
C LEU A 134 1.40 20.68 10.42
N GLY A 135 0.73 20.09 11.41
CA GLY A 135 -0.43 19.24 11.16
C GLY A 135 -1.66 20.12 10.96
N ILE A 136 -2.32 19.99 9.80
CA ILE A 136 -3.61 20.62 9.55
C ILE A 136 -4.63 19.48 9.49
N ASP A 137 -5.53 19.47 10.46
CA ASP A 137 -6.64 18.54 10.50
C ASP A 137 -7.85 19.24 9.88
N ILE A 138 -8.31 18.76 8.72
CA ILE A 138 -9.43 19.36 8.00
C ILE A 138 -10.67 18.52 8.21
N GLU A 139 -11.68 19.12 8.83
CA GLU A 139 -12.96 18.48 9.03
C GLU A 139 -13.88 18.74 7.84
N THR A 140 -14.65 17.72 7.46
CA THR A 140 -15.71 17.83 6.45
C THR A 140 -17.06 17.44 7.06
N THR A 141 -18.16 17.99 6.56
CA THR A 141 -19.49 17.64 7.06
C THR A 141 -19.78 16.17 6.81
N GLY A 142 -20.06 15.42 7.89
CA GLY A 142 -20.62 14.08 7.80
C GLY A 142 -22.02 14.10 7.17
N ARG A 143 -22.37 13.04 6.44
CA ARG A 143 -23.74 12.83 5.93
C ARG A 143 -24.72 12.55 7.06
#